data_AF-A0A3Q3ILD1-F1
#
_entry.id   AF-A0A3Q3ILD1-F1
#
_cell.length_a   1.000
_cell.length_b   1.000
_cell.length_c   1.000
_cell.angle_alpha   90.00
_cell.angle_beta   90.00
_cell.angle_gamma   90.00
#
_symmetry.space_group_name_H-M   'P 1'
#
loop_
_entity.id
_entity.type
_entity.pdbx_description
1 polymer ?
#
loop_
_entity_poly.entity_id
_entity_poly.type
_entity_poly.pdbx_seq_one_letter_code
_entity_poly.pdbx_strand_id
1 'polypeptide(L)'
;MSSILSYNKEQPRIKKSLSDSSTTSSTPTTRSLRHEGLSGLRTSGKTDVSHDTSTNHAESYFLRRENRLSAKKKAEEEIANNEYKKMYEKALATNQRLKSKLETSKQELAMIQDQLQRAQKGKPGDCSSNMLEAEKKESCSLKKRITEMEEQLKVKAELKMENQRLKDENGALIRVITKLSK
;
A
#
# COMPACT_ATOMS: atom_id res chain seq x y z
N MET A 1 -19.34 -36.49 -17.30
CA MET A 1 -18.94 -37.00 -15.97
C MET A 1 -17.45 -36.72 -15.83
N SER A 2 -17.07 -35.49 -15.47
CA SER A 2 -16.80 -35.05 -14.09
C SER A 2 -15.70 -35.88 -13.41
N SER A 3 -14.49 -35.32 -13.32
CA SER A 3 -13.57 -35.71 -12.25
C SER A 3 -12.75 -34.49 -11.83
N ILE A 4 -13.13 -33.93 -10.69
CA ILE A 4 -12.44 -32.86 -9.97
C ILE A 4 -11.46 -33.57 -9.04
N LEU A 5 -10.17 -33.31 -9.23
CA LEU A 5 -9.14 -33.82 -8.34
C LEU A 5 -9.15 -32.98 -7.05
N SER A 6 -9.58 -33.61 -5.98
CA SER A 6 -9.61 -33.07 -4.62
C SER A 6 -8.22 -33.14 -4.01
N TYR A 7 -7.63 -32.00 -3.63
CA TYR A 7 -6.41 -31.96 -2.83
C TYR A 7 -6.69 -31.24 -1.52
N ASN A 8 -6.87 -32.03 -0.47
CA ASN A 8 -6.89 -31.59 0.92
C ASN A 8 -5.45 -31.25 1.33
N LYS A 9 -5.22 -30.02 1.80
CA LYS A 9 -4.08 -29.74 2.68
C LYS A 9 -4.48 -28.71 3.73
N GLU A 10 -4.23 -29.12 4.97
CA GLU A 10 -4.72 -28.55 6.21
C GLU A 10 -4.13 -27.18 6.56
N GLN A 11 -4.91 -26.46 7.37
CA GLN A 11 -4.62 -25.17 8.01
C GLN A 11 -3.50 -25.27 9.08
N PRO A 12 -3.06 -24.12 9.61
CA PRO A 12 -3.38 -23.91 11.02
C PRO A 12 -4.26 -22.69 11.27
N ARG A 13 -5.36 -22.92 12.00
CA ARG A 13 -6.32 -21.92 12.49
C ARG A 13 -5.63 -21.07 13.57
N ILE A 14 -5.55 -19.77 13.33
CA ILE A 14 -5.30 -18.79 14.38
C ILE A 14 -6.59 -18.69 15.20
N LYS A 15 -6.59 -19.29 16.39
CA LYS A 15 -7.63 -19.08 17.41
C LYS A 15 -7.42 -17.67 17.99
N LYS A 16 -8.40 -16.77 17.81
CA LYS A 16 -8.60 -15.63 18.69
C LYS A 16 -10.04 -15.72 19.22
N SER A 17 -10.10 -15.87 20.54
CA SER A 17 -11.28 -16.09 21.36
C SER A 17 -12.28 -14.94 21.25
N LEU A 18 -13.55 -15.30 21.03
CA LEU A 18 -14.69 -14.49 21.45
C LEU A 18 -14.72 -14.46 22.99
N SER A 19 -14.98 -13.28 23.54
CA SER A 19 -15.47 -13.14 24.90
C SER A 19 -16.55 -12.07 24.90
N ASP A 20 -17.80 -12.53 25.06
CA ASP A 20 -18.91 -11.75 25.56
C ASP A 20 -18.57 -11.22 26.95
N SER A 21 -18.87 -9.96 27.22
CA SER A 21 -19.14 -9.45 28.56
C SER A 21 -19.83 -8.09 28.46
N SER A 22 -21.15 -8.10 28.62
CA SER A 22 -21.95 -6.93 28.97
C SER A 22 -21.80 -6.68 30.47
N THR A 23 -21.37 -5.49 30.89
CA THR A 23 -21.74 -4.99 32.23
C THR A 23 -21.59 -3.48 32.34
N THR A 24 -22.62 -2.92 32.97
CA THR A 24 -22.85 -1.55 33.43
C THR A 24 -21.91 -1.12 34.57
N SER A 25 -21.43 0.12 34.56
CA SER A 25 -21.34 1.06 35.73
C SER A 25 -20.70 2.37 35.22
N SER A 26 -21.23 3.58 35.40
CA SER A 26 -21.64 4.29 36.62
C SER A 26 -20.45 4.63 37.52
N THR A 27 -19.83 5.79 37.29
CA THR A 27 -18.92 6.44 38.24
C THR A 27 -19.66 7.54 39.02
N PRO A 28 -19.68 7.49 40.36
CA PRO A 28 -20.07 8.64 41.18
C PRO A 28 -18.81 9.32 41.71
N THR A 29 -18.57 10.57 41.34
CA THR A 29 -17.59 11.41 42.05
C THR A 29 -18.32 12.25 43.07
N THR A 30 -18.05 11.93 44.32
CA THR A 30 -18.43 12.65 45.53
C THR A 30 -17.72 14.01 45.60
N ARG A 31 -18.47 15.08 45.83
CA ARG A 31 -17.97 16.20 46.65
C ARG A 31 -19.12 16.93 47.34
N SER A 32 -19.23 16.63 48.62
CA SER A 32 -19.99 17.39 49.62
C SER A 32 -19.28 18.73 49.88
N LEU A 33 -20.04 19.83 49.90
CA LEU A 33 -19.72 20.99 50.73
C LEU A 33 -21.04 21.71 51.05
N ARG A 34 -21.50 21.55 52.29
CA ARG A 34 -22.51 22.43 52.91
C ARG A 34 -21.80 23.58 53.63
N HIS A 35 -22.60 24.61 53.93
CA HIS A 35 -22.35 25.85 54.69
C HIS A 35 -21.75 27.01 53.88
N GLU A 36 -22.27 28.24 53.88
CA GLU A 36 -23.17 28.93 54.83
C GLU A 36 -24.17 29.86 54.13
N GLY A 37 -25.28 30.14 54.80
CA GLY A 37 -26.05 31.35 54.54
C GLY A 37 -25.38 32.55 55.21
N LEU A 38 -25.55 33.73 54.60
CA LEU A 38 -25.91 34.98 55.27
C LEU A 38 -26.04 36.09 54.20
N SER A 39 -27.15 36.84 54.32
CA SER A 39 -27.32 38.27 53.99
C SER A 39 -27.19 38.67 52.52
N GLY A 40 -28.20 39.24 51.86
CA GLY A 40 -29.09 40.29 52.34
C GLY A 40 -28.55 41.65 51.87
N LEU A 41 -29.16 42.18 50.78
CA LEU A 41 -29.27 43.58 50.29
C LEU A 41 -29.17 43.60 48.75
N ARG A 42 -30.30 43.68 48.03
CA ARG A 42 -30.94 44.92 47.52
C ARG A 42 -30.11 45.65 46.46
N THR A 43 -30.51 45.48 45.20
CA THR A 43 -30.27 46.40 44.08
C THR A 43 -31.51 46.29 43.19
N SER A 44 -32.61 46.98 43.47
CA SER A 44 -32.89 48.38 43.08
C SER A 44 -32.50 48.72 41.63
N GLY A 45 -33.16 48.07 40.68
CA GLY A 45 -33.40 48.60 39.34
C GLY A 45 -34.86 49.03 39.23
N LYS A 46 -35.15 50.24 39.73
CA LYS A 46 -36.45 50.91 39.53
C LYS A 46 -36.57 51.33 38.07
N THR A 47 -37.44 50.67 37.32
CA THR A 47 -38.30 51.36 36.35
C THR A 47 -39.71 51.22 36.87
N ASP A 48 -40.23 52.34 37.36
CA ASP A 48 -41.57 52.50 37.88
C ASP A 48 -42.57 52.37 36.71
N VAL A 49 -43.18 51.20 36.58
CA VAL A 49 -44.42 51.02 35.82
C VAL A 49 -45.35 50.23 36.71
N SER A 50 -46.05 50.96 37.57
CA SER A 50 -47.24 50.50 38.26
C SER A 50 -48.27 50.06 37.22
N HIS A 51 -48.36 48.74 36.99
CA HIS A 51 -49.51 48.12 36.35
C HIS A 51 -50.25 47.32 37.43
N ASP A 52 -51.18 47.99 38.12
CA ASP A 52 -52.25 47.31 38.85
C ASP A 52 -53.27 46.80 37.80
N THR A 53 -52.83 45.82 37.04
CA THR A 53 -53.72 45.01 36.21
C THR A 53 -53.97 43.76 37.02
N SER A 54 -55.19 43.66 37.57
CA SER A 54 -55.82 42.42 38.02
C SER A 54 -55.73 41.39 36.89
N THR A 55 -54.56 40.77 36.75
CA THR A 55 -54.28 39.77 35.74
C THR A 55 -54.97 38.54 36.24
N ASN A 56 -56.04 38.13 35.56
CA ASN A 56 -56.89 37.04 35.99
C ASN A 56 -56.02 35.83 36.33
N HIS A 57 -56.28 35.14 37.46
CA HIS A 57 -55.52 33.95 37.86
C HIS A 57 -55.42 32.92 36.70
N ALA A 58 -56.46 32.86 35.88
CA ALA A 58 -56.49 32.11 34.63
C ALA A 58 -55.40 32.53 33.63
N GLU A 59 -55.21 33.82 33.35
CA GLU A 59 -54.20 34.33 32.41
C GLU A 59 -52.77 34.01 32.86
N SER A 60 -52.48 34.14 34.15
CA SER A 60 -51.17 33.77 34.71
C SER A 60 -50.87 32.28 34.55
N TYR A 61 -51.89 31.43 34.69
CA TYR A 61 -51.78 29.99 34.46
C TYR A 61 -51.54 29.67 32.97
N PHE A 62 -52.26 30.34 32.06
CA PHE A 62 -52.06 30.18 30.62
C PHE A 62 -50.66 30.62 30.19
N LEU A 63 -50.17 31.77 30.65
CA LEU A 63 -48.83 32.26 30.30
C LEU A 63 -47.72 31.34 30.84
N ARG A 64 -47.89 30.79 32.06
CA ARG A 64 -46.96 29.79 32.62
C ARG A 64 -46.98 28.49 31.80
N ARG A 65 -48.15 28.05 31.33
CA ARG A 65 -48.28 26.86 30.47
C ARG A 65 -47.63 27.09 29.11
N GLU A 66 -47.88 28.24 28.49
CA GLU A 66 -47.29 28.63 27.22
C GLU A 66 -45.76 28.68 27.31
N ASN A 67 -45.21 29.34 28.34
CA ASN A 67 -43.77 29.38 28.58
C ASN A 67 -43.16 27.98 28.74
N ARG A 68 -43.84 27.04 29.41
CA ARG A 68 -43.38 25.65 29.52
C ARG A 68 -43.39 24.93 28.16
N LEU A 69 -44.41 25.16 27.33
CA LEU A 69 -44.48 24.58 25.98
C LEU A 69 -43.41 25.17 25.06
N SER A 70 -43.20 26.48 25.11
CA SER A 70 -42.14 27.18 24.36
C SER A 70 -40.74 26.73 24.80
N ALA A 71 -40.50 26.59 26.11
CA ALA A 71 -39.24 26.05 26.62
C ALA A 71 -39.00 24.60 26.17
N LYS A 72 -40.05 23.76 26.16
CA LYS A 72 -39.97 22.39 25.66
C LYS A 72 -39.64 22.35 24.16
N LYS A 73 -40.33 23.15 23.35
CA LYS A 73 -40.06 23.27 21.91
C LYS A 73 -38.62 23.75 21.64
N LYS A 74 -38.15 24.75 22.39
CA LYS A 74 -36.78 25.26 22.28
C LYS A 74 -35.74 24.20 22.64
N ALA A 75 -35.97 23.42 23.70
CA ALA A 75 -35.08 22.32 24.07
C ALA A 75 -35.04 21.22 23.00
N GLU A 76 -36.19 20.86 22.42
CA GLU A 76 -36.26 19.91 21.30
C GLU A 76 -35.52 20.42 20.06
N GLU A 77 -35.67 21.70 19.72
CA GLU A 77 -34.96 22.35 18.62
C GLU A 77 -33.44 22.42 18.86
N GLU A 78 -33.02 22.70 20.09
CA GLU A 78 -31.60 22.71 20.48
C GLU A 78 -30.97 21.31 20.38
N ILE A 79 -31.70 20.26 20.80
CA ILE A 79 -31.26 18.87 20.64
C ILE A 79 -31.09 18.53 19.15
N ALA A 80 -32.07 18.88 18.31
CA ALA A 80 -31.99 18.64 16.87
C ALA A 80 -30.80 19.40 16.25
N ASN A 81 -30.62 20.68 16.60
CA ASN A 81 -29.49 21.48 16.11
C ASN A 81 -28.14 20.86 16.49
N ASN A 82 -28.00 20.43 17.75
CA ASN A 82 -26.80 19.75 18.23
C ASN A 82 -26.54 18.43 17.49
N GLU A 83 -27.59 17.66 17.20
CA GLU A 83 -27.48 16.42 16.42
C GLU A 83 -27.06 16.70 14.96
N TYR A 84 -27.68 17.68 14.30
CA TYR A 84 -27.29 18.12 12.96
C TYR A 84 -25.83 18.57 12.92
N LYS A 85 -25.40 19.38 13.89
CA LYS A 85 -24.01 19.82 14.02
C LYS A 85 -23.05 18.63 14.15
N LYS A 86 -23.38 17.67 15.02
CA LYS A 86 -22.57 16.45 15.22
C LYS A 86 -22.48 15.60 13.94
N MET A 87 -23.59 15.48 13.20
CA MET A 87 -23.61 14.74 11.93
C MET A 87 -22.79 15.45 10.85
N TYR A 88 -22.86 16.78 10.78
CA TYR A 88 -22.05 17.59 9.89
C TYR A 88 -20.54 17.45 10.21
N GLU A 89 -20.15 17.55 11.47
CA GLU A 89 -18.75 17.38 11.89
C GLU A 89 -18.23 15.97 11.54
N LYS A 90 -19.03 14.93 11.77
CA LYS A 90 -18.69 13.56 11.33
C LYS A 90 -18.51 13.46 9.81
N ALA A 91 -19.43 14.04 9.04
CA ALA A 91 -19.34 14.06 7.58
C ALA A 91 -18.08 14.81 7.11
N LEU A 92 -17.74 15.93 7.75
CA LEU A 92 -16.53 16.69 7.45
C LEU A 92 -15.25 15.90 7.76
N ALA A 93 -15.17 15.27 8.94
CA ALA A 93 -14.03 14.45 9.35
C ALA A 93 -13.82 13.26 8.39
N THR A 94 -14.91 12.59 8.00
CA THR A 94 -14.84 11.50 7.03
C THR A 94 -14.43 11.99 5.64
N ASN A 95 -14.92 13.14 5.18
CA ASN A 95 -14.51 13.75 3.92
C ASN A 95 -13.02 14.08 3.91
N GLN A 96 -12.51 14.70 4.98
CA GLN A 96 -11.08 15.00 5.15
C GLN A 96 -10.24 13.71 5.09
N ARG A 97 -10.63 12.67 5.84
CA ARG A 97 -9.96 11.36 5.81
C ARG A 97 -9.94 10.73 4.41
N LEU A 98 -11.06 10.80 3.68
CA LEU A 98 -11.15 10.29 2.31
C LEU A 98 -10.26 11.08 1.35
N LYS A 99 -10.21 12.41 1.48
CA LYS A 99 -9.28 13.26 0.71
C LYS A 99 -7.82 12.90 0.96
N SER A 100 -7.42 12.73 2.22
CA SER A 100 -6.07 12.27 2.56
C SER A 100 -5.76 10.90 1.94
N LYS A 101 -6.68 9.93 2.04
CA LYS A 101 -6.49 8.60 1.46
C LYS A 101 -6.41 8.62 -0.08
N LEU A 102 -7.19 9.50 -0.72
CA LEU A 102 -7.11 9.70 -2.16
C LEU A 102 -5.75 10.27 -2.55
N GLU A 103 -5.25 11.26 -1.82
CA GLU A 103 -3.96 11.88 -2.09
C GLU A 103 -2.80 10.91 -1.90
N THR A 104 -2.80 10.12 -0.81
CA THR A 104 -1.78 9.07 -0.61
C THR A 104 -1.82 8.04 -1.73
N SER A 105 -3.02 7.61 -2.15
CA SER A 105 -3.16 6.65 -3.25
C SER A 105 -2.68 7.22 -4.59
N LYS A 106 -2.91 8.51 -4.86
CA LYS A 106 -2.35 9.19 -6.05
C LYS A 106 -0.83 9.23 -6.01
N GLN A 107 -0.23 9.52 -4.86
CA GLN A 107 1.23 9.53 -4.69
C GLN A 107 1.81 8.14 -4.89
N GLU A 108 1.20 7.10 -4.32
CA GLU A 108 1.59 5.69 -4.53
C GLU A 108 1.51 5.30 -6.01
N LEU A 109 0.42 5.68 -6.70
CA LEU A 109 0.28 5.44 -8.14
C LEU A 109 1.38 6.15 -8.94
N ALA A 110 1.68 7.41 -8.63
CA ALA A 110 2.76 8.14 -9.29
C ALA A 110 4.13 7.49 -9.05
N MET A 111 4.39 7.01 -7.83
CA MET A 111 5.60 6.26 -7.50
C MET A 111 5.70 4.94 -8.28
N ILE A 112 4.62 4.18 -8.36
CA ILE A 112 4.58 2.92 -9.13
C ILE A 112 4.76 3.20 -10.62
N GLN A 113 4.16 4.27 -11.14
CA GLN A 113 4.35 4.70 -12.52
C GLN A 113 5.80 5.11 -12.81
N ASP A 114 6.45 5.85 -11.91
CA ASP A 114 7.87 6.20 -12.05
C ASP A 114 8.76 4.94 -11.98
N GLN A 115 8.50 4.02 -11.04
CA GLN A 115 9.22 2.75 -10.95
C GLN A 115 9.02 1.89 -12.21
N LEU A 116 7.80 1.80 -12.73
CA LEU A 116 7.50 1.11 -13.97
C LEU A 116 8.21 1.77 -15.15
N GLN A 117 8.17 3.10 -15.23
CA GLN A 117 8.86 3.86 -16.28
C GLN A 117 10.37 3.67 -16.18
N ARG A 118 10.96 3.62 -14.98
CA ARG A 118 12.38 3.32 -14.76
C ARG A 118 12.72 1.87 -15.10
N ALA A 119 11.86 0.91 -14.79
CA ALA A 119 12.06 -0.48 -15.16
C ALA A 119 11.95 -0.69 -16.69
N GLN A 120 11.00 -0.01 -17.33
CA GLN A 120 10.83 0.00 -18.78
C GLN A 120 11.98 0.74 -19.47
N LYS A 121 12.37 1.93 -19.01
CA LYS A 121 13.51 2.68 -19.56
C LYS A 121 14.86 2.02 -19.24
N GLY A 122 14.97 1.35 -18.09
CA GLY A 122 16.11 0.51 -17.70
C GLY A 122 16.29 -0.73 -18.58
N LYS A 123 15.29 -1.05 -19.42
CA LYS A 123 15.36 -2.01 -20.52
C LYS A 123 14.83 -1.35 -21.80
N PRO A 124 15.53 -0.40 -22.46
CA PRO A 124 16.35 -0.78 -23.63
C PRO A 124 17.36 0.33 -24.07
N GLY A 125 18.13 0.92 -23.16
CA GLY A 125 19.03 2.05 -23.51
C GLY A 125 20.49 1.76 -23.21
N ASP A 126 20.88 1.86 -21.95
CA ASP A 126 22.32 1.98 -21.61
C ASP A 126 22.90 0.77 -20.88
N CYS A 127 22.14 0.02 -20.09
CA CYS A 127 22.72 -1.15 -19.38
C CYS A 127 22.47 -2.47 -20.10
N SER A 128 21.26 -2.69 -20.63
CA SER A 128 20.93 -3.92 -21.37
C SER A 128 21.55 -3.95 -22.77
N SER A 129 21.70 -2.79 -23.43
CA SER A 129 22.36 -2.67 -24.73
C SER A 129 23.86 -2.92 -24.59
N ASN A 130 24.52 -2.29 -23.61
CA ASN A 130 25.94 -2.49 -23.37
C ASN A 130 26.28 -3.92 -22.94
N MET A 131 25.44 -4.57 -22.12
CA MET A 131 25.65 -5.98 -21.74
C MET A 131 25.47 -6.93 -22.94
N LEU A 132 24.41 -6.75 -23.75
CA LEU A 132 24.19 -7.55 -24.96
C LEU A 132 25.28 -7.31 -26.02
N GLU A 133 25.77 -6.09 -26.18
CA GLU A 133 26.85 -5.77 -27.12
C GLU A 133 28.21 -6.31 -26.65
N ALA A 134 28.48 -6.31 -25.35
CA ALA A 134 29.67 -6.97 -24.80
C ALA A 134 29.61 -8.50 -25.02
N GLU A 135 28.48 -9.13 -24.74
CA GLU A 135 28.26 -10.57 -24.98
C GLU A 135 28.31 -10.92 -26.48
N LYS A 136 27.79 -10.07 -27.37
CA LYS A 136 27.92 -10.27 -28.83
C LYS A 136 29.36 -10.15 -29.30
N LYS A 137 30.13 -9.18 -28.79
CA LYS A 137 31.56 -9.05 -29.10
C LYS A 137 32.34 -10.26 -28.60
N GLU A 138 32.07 -10.73 -27.40
CA GLU A 138 32.67 -11.93 -26.84
C GLU A 138 32.30 -13.17 -27.67
N SER A 139 31.02 -13.35 -28.01
CA SER A 139 30.55 -14.43 -28.87
C SER A 139 31.21 -14.42 -30.25
N CYS A 140 31.38 -13.25 -30.87
CA CYS A 140 32.09 -13.11 -32.15
C CYS A 140 33.58 -13.46 -32.03
N SER A 141 34.24 -13.01 -30.96
CA SER A 141 35.65 -13.33 -30.69
C SER A 141 35.86 -14.83 -30.46
N LEU A 142 34.98 -15.47 -29.68
CA LEU A 142 34.98 -16.91 -29.46
C LEU A 142 34.70 -17.69 -30.75
N LYS A 143 33.73 -17.27 -31.56
CA LYS A 143 33.47 -17.88 -32.88
C LYS A 143 34.70 -17.80 -33.78
N LYS A 144 35.35 -16.63 -33.86
CA LYS A 144 36.59 -16.46 -34.62
C LYS A 144 37.71 -17.38 -34.11
N ARG A 145 37.85 -17.50 -32.78
CA ARG A 145 38.81 -18.41 -32.14
C ARG A 145 38.54 -19.87 -32.47
N ILE A 146 37.26 -20.28 -32.47
CA ILE A 146 36.85 -21.63 -32.85
C ILE A 146 37.19 -21.89 -34.32
N THR A 147 36.81 -20.99 -35.23
CA THR A 147 37.13 -21.13 -36.66
C THR A 147 38.65 -21.17 -36.91
N GLU A 148 39.43 -20.36 -36.19
CA GLU A 148 40.90 -20.42 -36.25
C GLU A 148 41.44 -21.78 -35.78
N MET A 149 40.92 -22.31 -34.67
CA MET A 149 41.31 -23.63 -34.18
C MET A 149 40.89 -24.76 -35.12
N GLU A 150 39.71 -24.68 -35.73
CA GLU A 150 39.23 -25.64 -36.73
C GLU A 150 40.17 -25.68 -37.95
N GLU A 151 40.60 -24.51 -38.44
CA GLU A 151 41.56 -24.42 -39.55
C GLU A 151 42.94 -24.98 -39.15
N GLN A 152 43.44 -24.68 -37.95
CA GLN A 152 44.69 -25.26 -37.46
C GLN A 152 44.63 -26.80 -37.38
N LEU A 153 43.49 -27.36 -36.97
CA LEU A 153 43.29 -28.81 -36.95
C LEU A 153 43.29 -29.41 -38.36
N LYS A 154 42.67 -28.72 -39.32
CA LYS A 154 42.66 -29.13 -40.73
C LYS A 154 44.08 -29.17 -41.31
N VAL A 155 44.85 -28.09 -41.15
CA VAL A 155 46.26 -28.03 -41.59
C VAL A 155 47.09 -29.13 -40.92
N LYS A 156 46.88 -29.39 -39.62
CA LYS A 156 47.58 -30.45 -38.91
C LYS A 156 47.25 -31.85 -39.46
N ALA A 157 46.00 -32.08 -39.88
CA ALA A 157 45.60 -33.33 -40.51
C ALA A 157 46.26 -33.50 -41.89
N GLU A 158 46.28 -32.45 -42.71
CA GLU A 158 46.95 -32.44 -44.02
C GLU A 158 48.44 -32.71 -43.89
N LEU A 159 49.14 -32.03 -42.98
CA LEU A 159 50.57 -32.26 -42.72
C LEU A 159 50.87 -33.67 -42.22
N LYS A 160 49.96 -34.30 -41.47
CA LYS A 160 50.10 -35.70 -41.04
C LYS A 160 49.97 -36.66 -42.21
N MET A 161 48.99 -36.44 -43.09
CA MET A 161 48.83 -37.26 -44.29
C MET A 161 50.04 -37.12 -45.21
N GLU A 162 50.53 -35.91 -45.43
CA GLU A 162 51.71 -35.67 -46.26
C GLU A 162 52.98 -36.27 -45.65
N ASN A 163 53.17 -36.16 -44.33
CA ASN A 163 54.27 -36.84 -43.65
C ASN A 163 54.19 -38.36 -43.81
N GLN A 164 52.98 -38.95 -43.77
CA GLN A 164 52.81 -40.37 -43.98
C GLN A 164 53.16 -40.75 -45.43
N ARG A 165 52.68 -39.98 -46.41
CA ARG A 165 53.00 -40.17 -47.83
C ARG A 165 54.51 -40.13 -48.08
N LEU A 166 55.20 -39.13 -47.50
CA LEU A 166 56.65 -39.00 -47.60
C LEU A 166 57.39 -40.15 -46.89
N LYS A 167 56.89 -40.64 -45.75
CA LYS A 167 57.44 -41.83 -45.08
C LYS A 167 57.32 -43.07 -45.94
N ASP A 168 56.18 -43.26 -46.59
CA ASP A 168 55.94 -44.40 -47.48
C ASP A 168 56.84 -44.33 -48.72
N GLU A 169 57.01 -43.13 -49.28
CA GLU A 169 57.93 -42.84 -50.40
C GLU A 169 59.39 -43.09 -50.01
N ASN A 170 59.84 -42.54 -48.87
CA ASN A 170 61.18 -42.80 -48.33
C ASN A 170 61.40 -44.29 -48.04
N GLY A 171 60.39 -44.98 -47.50
CA GLY A 171 60.44 -46.43 -47.29
C GLY A 171 60.58 -47.20 -48.61
N ALA A 172 59.91 -46.76 -49.67
CA ALA A 172 60.07 -47.33 -51.00
C ALA A 172 61.48 -47.10 -51.56
N LEU A 173 62.01 -45.89 -51.44
CA LEU A 173 63.37 -45.55 -51.89
C LEU A 173 64.44 -46.35 -51.13
N ILE A 174 64.34 -46.46 -49.81
CA ILE A 174 65.26 -47.28 -48.99
C ILE A 174 65.25 -48.74 -49.47
N ARG A 175 64.07 -49.29 -49.77
CA ARG A 175 63.96 -50.66 -50.32
C ARG A 175 64.67 -50.80 -51.67
N VAL A 176 64.52 -49.81 -52.55
CA VAL A 176 65.20 -49.81 -53.86
C VAL A 176 66.72 -49.75 -53.68
N ILE A 177 67.22 -48.80 -52.87
CA ILE A 177 68.66 -48.67 -52.58
C ILE A 177 69.21 -49.97 -52.00
N THR A 178 68.53 -50.55 -51.00
CA THR A 178 68.97 -51.81 -50.36
C THR A 178 69.09 -52.97 -51.35
N LYS A 179 68.23 -53.02 -52.39
CA LYS A 179 68.32 -54.03 -53.46
C LYS A 179 69.48 -53.79 -54.41
N LEU A 180 69.85 -52.54 -54.64
CA LEU A 180 70.95 -52.14 -55.53
C LEU A 180 72.32 -52.14 -54.84
N SER A 181 72.37 -52.11 -53.51
CA SER A 181 73.60 -52.09 -52.71
C SER A 181 74.05 -53.47 -52.19
N LYS A 182 73.43 -54.56 -52.66
CA LYS A 182 73.90 -55.94 -52.46
C LYS A 182 74.57 -56.43 -53.73
#